data_AF-A0A7X9BTU6-F1
#
_entry.id   AF-A0A7X9BTU6-F1
#
_cell.length_a   1.000
_cell.length_b   1.000
_cell.length_c   1.000
_cell.angle_alpha   90.00
_cell.angle_beta   90.00
_cell.angle_gamma   90.00
#
_symmetry.space_group_name_H-M   'P 1'
#
loop_
_entity.id
_entity.type
_entity.pdbx_description
1 polymer ?
#
loop_
_entity_poly.entity_id
_entity_poly.type
_entity_poly.pdbx_seq_one_letter_code
_entity_poly.pdbx_strand_id
1 'polypeptide(L)'
;MRINHNITALNTYRQLSLNNTNGAKSIEKLSSGLRINRAGDDAAGLAISEKMRAQIRGLDMASKNAQDGISLIQTAEGALNETHSILQRMRELAVQAA
;
A
#
# COMPACT_ATOMS: atom_id res chain seq x y z
N MET A 1 -10.09 50.19 35.45
CA MET A 1 -10.20 49.02 34.55
C MET A 1 -9.70 49.24 33.11
N ARG A 2 -9.34 50.45 32.65
CA ARG A 2 -8.78 50.67 31.29
C ARG A 2 -7.26 50.52 31.15
N ILE A 3 -6.50 50.54 32.26
CA ILE A 3 -5.02 50.51 32.25
C ILE A 3 -4.46 49.11 32.58
N ASN A 4 -5.11 48.35 33.47
CA ASN A 4 -4.58 47.05 33.93
C ASN A 4 -4.88 45.87 32.99
N HIS A 5 -5.93 45.97 32.16
CA HIS A 5 -6.33 44.91 31.24
C HIS A 5 -6.67 45.51 29.88
N ASN A 6 -5.94 45.06 28.85
CA ASN A 6 -6.21 45.45 27.47
C ASN A 6 -6.88 44.28 26.74
N ILE A 7 -8.21 44.22 26.87
CA ILE A 7 -9.02 43.13 26.32
C ILE A 7 -8.96 43.09 24.79
N THR A 8 -8.83 44.25 24.12
CA THR A 8 -8.69 44.29 22.64
C THR A 8 -7.35 43.70 22.20
N ALA A 9 -6.25 44.05 22.87
CA ALA A 9 -4.94 43.45 22.60
C ALA A 9 -4.91 41.93 22.86
N LEU A 10 -5.57 41.47 23.93
CA LEU A 10 -5.69 40.04 24.24
C LEU A 10 -6.52 39.30 23.17
N ASN A 11 -7.58 39.91 22.65
CA ASN A 11 -8.37 39.33 21.57
C ASN A 11 -7.57 39.25 20.26
N THR A 12 -6.85 40.32 19.90
CA THR A 12 -5.97 40.31 18.72
C THR A 12 -4.85 39.26 18.84
N TYR A 13 -4.27 39.09 20.03
CA TYR A 13 -3.26 38.06 20.27
C TYR A 13 -3.83 36.64 20.13
N ARG A 14 -5.05 36.41 20.64
CA ARG A 14 -5.76 35.13 20.46
C ARG A 14 -6.01 34.83 18.97
N GLN A 15 -6.48 35.81 18.21
CA GLN A 15 -6.72 35.65 16.78
C GLN A 15 -5.42 35.41 16.00
N LEU A 16 -4.33 36.11 16.36
CA LEU A 16 -3.01 35.87 15.78
C LEU A 16 -2.51 34.45 16.06
N SER A 17 -2.66 33.96 17.29
CA SER A 17 -2.27 32.60 17.67
C SER A 17 -3.05 31.52 16.90
N LEU A 18 -4.36 31.71 16.72
CA LEU A 18 -5.19 30.84 15.88
C LEU A 18 -4.73 30.85 14.41
N ASN A 19 -4.43 32.03 13.85
CA ASN A 19 -3.94 32.16 12.48
C ASN A 19 -2.57 31.49 12.30
N ASN A 20 -1.64 31.67 13.24
CA ASN A 20 -0.35 30.99 13.21
C ASN A 20 -0.48 29.47 13.26
N THR A 21 -1.39 28.96 14.10
CA THR A 21 -1.67 27.51 14.19
C THR A 21 -2.25 26.96 12.88
N ASN A 22 -3.17 27.70 12.26
CA ASN A 22 -3.74 27.31 10.96
C ASN A 22 -2.70 27.37 9.83
N GLY A 23 -1.85 28.39 9.82
CA GLY A 23 -0.73 28.52 8.89
C GLY A 23 0.24 27.34 9.00
N ALA A 24 0.62 26.97 10.23
CA ALA A 24 1.48 25.82 10.49
C ALA A 24 0.88 24.50 9.97
N LYS A 25 -0.42 24.27 10.18
CA LYS A 25 -1.12 23.09 9.64
C LYS A 25 -1.14 23.06 8.10
N SER A 26 -1.35 24.20 7.46
CA SER A 26 -1.31 24.29 5.99
C SER A 26 0.08 23.97 5.45
N ILE A 27 1.13 24.48 6.10
CA ILE A 27 2.52 24.17 5.75
C ILE A 27 2.81 22.67 5.94
N GLU A 28 2.33 22.05 7.01
CA GLU A 28 2.47 20.61 7.24
C GLU A 28 1.87 19.77 6.11
N LYS A 29 0.66 20.12 5.63
CA LYS A 29 -0.02 19.45 4.51
C LYS A 29 0.68 19.66 3.18
N LEU A 30 1.20 20.87 2.94
CA LEU A 30 1.98 21.17 1.74
C LEU A 30 3.31 20.40 1.74
N SER A 31 3.99 20.33 2.88
CA SER A 31 5.28 19.65 3.01
C SER A 31 5.16 18.13 2.92
N SER A 32 4.08 17.54 3.43
CA SER A 32 3.87 16.09 3.34
C SER A 32 3.27 15.66 2.00
N GLY A 33 2.60 16.57 1.28
CA GLY A 33 1.80 16.27 0.10
C GLY A 33 0.52 15.47 0.42
N LEU A 34 0.22 15.22 1.70
CA LEU A 34 -0.95 14.46 2.14
C LEU A 34 -2.00 15.41 2.73
N ARG A 35 -3.25 15.20 2.34
CA ARG A 35 -4.40 15.94 2.89
C ARG A 35 -4.64 15.62 4.37
N ILE A 36 -4.40 14.37 4.77
CA ILE A 36 -4.61 13.84 6.12
C ILE A 36 -3.26 13.39 6.67
N ASN A 37 -2.71 14.15 7.62
CA ASN A 37 -1.43 13.80 8.26
C ASN A 37 -1.62 13.17 9.64
N ARG A 38 -2.72 13.51 10.33
CA ARG A 38 -3.01 13.05 11.69
C ARG A 38 -4.45 12.55 11.78
N ALA A 39 -4.71 11.65 12.73
CA ALA A 39 -6.07 11.18 13.01
C ALA A 39 -7.03 12.31 13.42
N GLY A 40 -6.50 13.41 13.99
CA GLY A 40 -7.28 14.59 14.32
C GLY A 40 -7.72 15.45 13.12
N ASP A 41 -7.13 15.26 11.92
CA ASP A 41 -7.58 15.94 10.70
C ASP A 41 -8.82 15.26 10.11
N ASP A 42 -8.82 13.93 10.04
CA ASP A 42 -9.90 13.11 9.48
C ASP A 42 -9.69 11.63 9.90
N ALA A 43 -10.24 11.23 11.04
CA ALA A 43 -10.05 9.88 11.58
C ALA A 43 -10.64 8.79 10.66
N ALA A 44 -11.81 9.05 10.08
CA ALA A 44 -12.46 8.11 9.17
C ALA A 44 -11.70 7.98 7.85
N GLY A 45 -11.29 9.11 7.27
CA GLY A 45 -10.47 9.14 6.05
C GLY A 45 -9.11 8.46 6.25
N LEU A 46 -8.47 8.68 7.41
CA LEU A 46 -7.21 8.00 7.74
C LEU A 46 -7.41 6.48 7.84
N ALA A 47 -8.44 6.01 8.55
CA ALA A 47 -8.74 4.59 8.70
C ALA A 47 -9.03 3.91 7.35
N ILE A 48 -9.79 4.56 6.46
CA ILE A 48 -10.06 4.06 5.11
C ILE A 48 -8.75 4.03 4.29
N SER A 49 -7.93 5.08 4.37
CA SER A 49 -6.66 5.14 3.65
C SER A 49 -5.69 4.02 4.07
N GLU A 50 -5.60 3.72 5.36
CA GLU A 50 -4.77 2.62 5.86
C GLU A 50 -5.34 1.24 5.48
N LYS A 51 -6.67 1.07 5.51
CA LYS A 51 -7.32 -0.13 4.99
C LYS A 51 -6.99 -0.35 3.51
N MET A 52 -7.10 0.70 2.69
CA MET A 52 -6.75 0.62 1.26
C MET A 52 -5.26 0.31 1.07
N ARG A 53 -4.38 0.97 1.83
CA ARG A 53 -2.93 0.70 1.77
C ARG A 53 -2.60 -0.74 2.15
N ALA A 54 -3.28 -1.30 3.15
CA ALA A 54 -3.15 -2.71 3.51
C ALA A 54 -3.65 -3.64 2.39
N GLN A 55 -4.79 -3.33 1.77
CA GLN A 55 -5.33 -4.09 0.63
C GLN A 55 -4.37 -4.05 -0.57
N ILE A 56 -3.81 -2.89 -0.91
CA ILE A 56 -2.84 -2.77 -2.01
C ILE A 56 -1.63 -3.67 -1.75
N ARG A 57 -1.04 -3.62 -0.55
CA ARG A 57 0.08 -4.52 -0.19
C ARG A 57 -0.32 -6.00 -0.25
N GLY A 58 -1.53 -6.33 0.17
CA GLY A 58 -2.06 -7.70 0.08
C GLY A 58 -2.22 -8.16 -1.37
N LEU A 59 -2.73 -7.30 -2.25
CA LEU A 59 -2.90 -7.59 -3.67
C LEU A 59 -1.55 -7.72 -4.40
N ASP A 60 -0.57 -6.90 -4.05
CA ASP A 60 0.79 -6.99 -4.60
C ASP A 60 1.44 -8.35 -4.28
N MET A 61 1.34 -8.78 -3.01
CA MET A 61 1.78 -10.11 -2.60
C MET A 61 0.97 -11.23 -3.26
N ALA A 62 -0.35 -11.07 -3.42
CA ALA A 62 -1.18 -12.04 -4.12
C ALA A 62 -0.76 -12.19 -5.59
N SER A 63 -0.45 -11.09 -6.27
CA SER A 63 0.07 -11.10 -7.65
C SER A 63 1.41 -11.82 -7.73
N LYS A 64 2.31 -11.55 -6.79
CA LYS A 64 3.60 -12.25 -6.71
C LYS A 64 3.41 -13.75 -6.50
N ASN A 65 2.55 -14.15 -5.56
CA ASN A 65 2.25 -15.55 -5.30
C ASN A 65 1.63 -16.25 -6.53
N ALA A 66 0.77 -15.55 -7.27
CA ALA A 66 0.22 -16.08 -8.52
C ALA A 66 1.31 -16.32 -9.57
N GLN A 67 2.26 -15.39 -9.72
CA GLN A 67 3.40 -15.53 -10.63
C GLN A 67 4.32 -16.69 -10.22
N ASP A 68 4.57 -16.87 -8.93
CA ASP A 68 5.34 -17.99 -8.39
C ASP A 68 4.62 -19.32 -8.67
N GLY A 69 3.29 -19.36 -8.51
CA GLY A 69 2.46 -20.51 -8.86
C GLY A 69 2.49 -20.85 -10.35
N ILE A 70 2.45 -19.86 -11.22
CA ILE A 70 2.62 -20.05 -12.68
C ILE A 70 4.00 -20.65 -12.97
N SER A 71 5.05 -20.11 -12.37
CA SER A 71 6.43 -20.58 -12.59
C SER A 71 6.62 -22.02 -12.12
N LEU A 72 5.99 -22.41 -11.01
CA LEU A 72 5.96 -23.78 -10.52
C LEU A 72 5.26 -24.72 -11.51
N ILE A 73 4.09 -24.32 -12.01
CA ILE A 73 3.32 -25.12 -12.98
C ILE A 73 4.11 -25.30 -14.28
N GLN A 74 4.73 -24.24 -14.79
CA GLN A 74 5.59 -24.32 -15.99
C GLN A 74 6.76 -25.28 -15.80
N THR A 75 7.37 -25.28 -14.61
CA THR A 75 8.45 -26.22 -14.27
C THR A 75 7.95 -27.65 -14.26
N ALA A 76 6.76 -27.89 -13.69
CA ALA A 76 6.13 -29.21 -13.68
C ALA A 76 5.74 -29.68 -15.09
N GLU A 77 5.18 -28.80 -15.93
CA GLU A 77 4.87 -29.09 -17.34
C GLU A 77 6.13 -29.46 -18.14
N GLY A 78 7.24 -28.74 -17.93
CA GLY A 78 8.53 -29.06 -18.53
C GLY A 78 9.02 -30.46 -18.14
N ALA A 79 8.94 -30.81 -16.85
CA ALA A 79 9.30 -32.14 -16.37
C ALA A 79 8.38 -33.23 -16.95
N LEU A 80 7.07 -32.99 -17.04
CA LEU A 80 6.12 -33.93 -17.62
C LEU A 80 6.36 -34.17 -19.11
N ASN A 81 6.75 -33.14 -19.87
CA ASN A 81 7.13 -33.30 -21.28
C ASN A 81 8.30 -34.27 -21.45
N GLU A 82 9.35 -34.17 -20.61
CA GLU A 82 10.46 -35.12 -20.63
C GLU A 82 10.00 -36.55 -20.30
N THR A 83 9.15 -36.71 -19.28
CA THR A 83 8.59 -38.05 -18.96
C THR A 83 7.78 -38.62 -20.12
N HIS A 84 7.05 -37.78 -20.84
CA HIS A 84 6.29 -38.20 -22.01
C HIS A 84 7.21 -38.70 -23.14
N SER A 85 8.30 -37.98 -23.42
CA SER A 85 9.31 -38.38 -24.40
C SER A 85 9.99 -39.70 -24.03
N ILE A 86 10.31 -39.90 -22.75
CA ILE A 86 10.88 -41.17 -22.25
C ILE A 86 9.89 -42.32 -22.44
N LEU A 87 8.61 -42.12 -22.08
CA LEU A 87 7.57 -43.13 -22.25
C LEU A 87 7.37 -43.52 -23.73
N GLN A 88 7.39 -42.54 -24.64
CA GLN A 88 7.34 -42.81 -26.08
C GLN A 88 8.54 -43.67 -26.52
N ARG A 89 9.75 -43.32 -26.10
CA ARG A 89 10.95 -44.10 -26.42
C ARG A 89 10.90 -45.52 -25.86
N MET A 90 10.41 -45.70 -24.63
CA MET A 90 10.23 -47.03 -24.05
C MET A 90 9.22 -47.86 -24.84
N ARG A 91 8.14 -47.26 -25.33
CA ARG A 91 7.17 -47.96 -26.19
C ARG A 91 7.82 -48.42 -27.50
N GLU A 92 8.62 -47.57 -28.15
CA GLU A 92 9.37 -47.96 -29.36
C GLU A 92 10.29 -49.15 -29.10
N LEU A 93 11.05 -49.11 -28.01
CA LEU A 93 11.95 -50.19 -27.63
C LEU A 93 11.21 -51.49 -27.32
N ALA A 94 10.05 -51.42 -26.67
CA ALA A 94 9.21 -52.59 -26.39
C ALA A 94 8.66 -53.24 -27.67
N VAL A 95 8.26 -52.43 -28.66
CA VAL A 95 7.82 -52.93 -29.98
C VAL A 95 9.00 -53.53 -30.75
N GLN A 96 10.18 -52.93 -30.67
CA GLN A 96 11.39 -53.45 -31.33
C GLN A 96 11.86 -54.80 -30.76
N ALA A 97 11.51 -55.11 -29.50
CA ALA A 97 11.87 -56.36 -28.84
C ALA A 97 10.90 -57.52 -29.12
N ALA A 98 9.73 -57.25 -29.70
CA ALA A 98 8.71 -58.24 -30.08
C ALA A 98 8.96 -58.78 -31.49
#